data_AF-A0A1U7Z7C7-F1
#
_entry.id   AF-A0A1U7Z7C7-F1
#
_cell.length_a   1.000
_cell.length_b   1.000
_cell.length_c   1.000
_cell.angle_alpha   90.00
_cell.angle_beta   90.00
_cell.angle_gamma   90.00
#
_symmetry.space_group_name_H-M   'P 1'
#
loop_
_entity.id
_entity.type
_entity.pdbx_description
1 polymer ?
#
loop_
_entity_poly.entity_id
_entity_poly.type
_entity_poly.pdbx_seq_one_letter_code
_entity_poly.pdbx_strand_id
1 'polypeptide(L)'
;MRKERELRKALEAKITTTEKELVRTLKDALNAADKNPQASELLDDNKLKGLNYADWFRNLNLVLTFEKLDKVAKNLAPKHLGDRASEARKKEYQEWEEKNSLVRCFIIASLDNQIQRQFDKIKVSKDILDSLKAMHEEKNHSSCQKVLKLLTTTQMTETQQVHDHCLKMMGYINELEALGSQLDEDTKTNAILNSLLPTFNQFVMNYNMIKIKVSL
;
A
#
# COMPACT_ATOMS: atom_id res chain seq x y z
N MET A 1 10.54 -9.63 -47.55
CA MET A 1 9.57 -8.64 -48.07
C MET A 1 8.10 -9.05 -47.87
N ARG A 2 7.53 -10.03 -48.59
CA ARG A 2 6.09 -10.37 -48.48
C ARG A 2 5.66 -10.92 -47.10
N LYS A 3 6.37 -11.94 -46.59
CA LYS A 3 6.09 -12.56 -45.28
C LYS A 3 6.23 -11.58 -44.10
N GLU A 4 7.20 -10.67 -44.17
CA GLU A 4 7.39 -9.65 -43.14
C GLU A 4 6.25 -8.62 -43.12
N ARG A 5 5.75 -8.23 -44.30
CA ARG A 5 4.61 -7.32 -44.43
C ARG A 5 3.31 -7.95 -43.92
N GLU A 6 3.14 -9.26 -44.13
CA GLU A 6 2.01 -10.03 -43.59
C GLU A 6 2.10 -10.14 -42.05
N LEU A 7 3.29 -10.39 -41.50
CA LEU A 7 3.51 -10.46 -40.05
C LEU A 7 3.23 -9.10 -39.37
N ARG A 8 3.69 -7.98 -39.95
CA ARG A 8 3.41 -6.64 -39.43
C ARG A 8 1.92 -6.33 -39.42
N LYS A 9 1.21 -6.62 -40.53
CA LYS A 9 -0.25 -6.46 -40.61
C LYS A 9 -0.99 -7.33 -39.58
N ALA A 10 -0.55 -8.56 -39.37
CA ALA A 10 -1.15 -9.45 -38.37
C ALA A 10 -0.90 -8.95 -36.93
N LEU A 11 0.27 -8.36 -36.66
CA LEU A 11 0.60 -7.77 -35.37
C LEU A 11 -0.24 -6.51 -35.11
N GLU A 12 -0.33 -5.60 -36.08
CA GLU A 12 -1.20 -4.40 -36.00
C GLU A 12 -2.67 -4.79 -35.82
N ALA A 13 -3.17 -5.75 -36.59
CA ALA A 13 -4.54 -6.23 -36.46
C ALA A 13 -4.81 -6.85 -35.07
N LYS A 14 -3.86 -7.60 -34.50
CA LYS A 14 -3.96 -8.13 -33.14
C LYS A 14 -3.96 -7.01 -32.10
N ILE A 15 -3.06 -6.02 -32.21
CA ILE A 15 -3.00 -4.86 -31.32
C ILE A 15 -4.34 -4.11 -31.34
N THR A 16 -4.86 -3.78 -32.53
CA THR A 16 -6.15 -3.09 -32.67
C THR A 16 -7.33 -3.92 -32.13
N THR A 17 -7.29 -5.24 -32.27
CA THR A 17 -8.33 -6.13 -31.72
C THR A 17 -8.28 -6.14 -30.20
N THR A 18 -7.09 -6.27 -29.60
CA THR A 18 -6.90 -6.22 -28.15
C THR A 18 -7.32 -4.87 -27.57
N GLU A 19 -6.99 -3.75 -28.23
CA GLU A 19 -7.42 -2.40 -27.80
C GLU A 19 -8.94 -2.26 -27.83
N LYS A 20 -9.61 -2.73 -28.89
CA LYS A 20 -11.08 -2.68 -29.00
C LYS A 20 -11.75 -3.52 -27.91
N GLU A 21 -11.18 -4.68 -27.59
CA GLU A 21 -11.69 -5.56 -26.54
C GLU A 21 -11.48 -4.97 -25.14
N LEU A 22 -10.36 -4.29 -24.92
CA LEU A 22 -10.11 -3.49 -23.71
C LEU A 22 -11.12 -2.35 -23.57
N VAL A 23 -11.35 -1.57 -24.63
CA VAL A 23 -12.31 -0.46 -24.63
C VAL A 23 -13.74 -0.96 -24.41
N ARG A 24 -14.12 -2.07 -25.03
CA ARG A 24 -15.43 -2.71 -24.79
C ARG A 24 -15.56 -3.18 -23.35
N THR A 25 -14.56 -3.86 -22.81
CA THR A 25 -14.54 -4.33 -21.41
C THR A 25 -14.61 -3.17 -20.44
N LEU A 26 -13.89 -2.07 -20.71
CA LEU A 26 -13.97 -0.84 -19.91
C LEU A 26 -15.36 -0.19 -19.99
N LYS A 27 -15.98 -0.19 -21.17
CA LYS A 27 -17.33 0.35 -21.37
C LYS A 27 -18.40 -0.52 -20.69
N ASP A 28 -18.23 -1.83 -20.72
CA ASP A 28 -19.11 -2.78 -20.03
C ASP A 28 -18.93 -2.70 -18.50
N ALA A 29 -17.69 -2.50 -18.02
CA ALA A 29 -17.40 -2.25 -16.60
C ALA A 29 -17.93 -0.89 -16.13
N LEU A 30 -17.83 0.16 -16.96
CA LEU A 30 -18.42 1.48 -16.69
C LEU A 30 -19.95 1.41 -16.67
N ASN A 31 -20.57 0.69 -17.62
CA ASN A 31 -22.01 0.45 -17.64
C ASN A 31 -22.48 -0.42 -16.46
N ALA A 32 -21.64 -1.33 -15.95
CA ALA A 32 -21.92 -2.09 -14.74
C ALA A 32 -21.80 -1.20 -13.48
N ALA A 33 -20.85 -0.26 -13.45
CA ALA A 33 -20.74 0.76 -12.41
C ALA A 33 -21.94 1.73 -12.42
N ASP A 34 -22.45 2.11 -13.60
CA ASP A 34 -23.69 2.90 -13.75
C ASP A 34 -24.94 2.20 -13.18
N LYS A 35 -24.93 0.86 -13.10
CA LYS A 35 -26.00 0.08 -12.44
C LYS A 35 -25.87 0.02 -10.92
N ASN A 36 -24.77 0.51 -10.34
CA ASN A 36 -24.53 0.57 -8.90
C ASN A 36 -23.83 1.88 -8.51
N PRO A 37 -24.52 3.03 -8.60
CA PRO A 37 -23.92 4.37 -8.40
C PRO A 37 -23.25 4.55 -7.03
N GLN A 38 -23.73 3.84 -6.00
CA GLN A 38 -23.19 3.92 -4.64
C GLN A 38 -21.78 3.32 -4.50
N ALA A 39 -21.45 2.27 -5.26
CA ALA A 39 -20.11 1.67 -5.22
C ALA A 39 -19.07 2.54 -5.96
N SER A 40 -19.49 3.20 -7.04
CA SER A 40 -18.64 4.12 -7.81
C SER A 40 -18.32 5.38 -7.00
N GLU A 41 -19.32 5.98 -6.37
CA GLU A 41 -19.18 7.18 -5.53
C GLU A 41 -18.26 6.91 -4.32
N LEU A 42 -18.42 5.76 -3.65
CA LEU A 42 -17.56 5.36 -2.53
C LEU A 42 -16.08 5.23 -2.90
N LEU A 43 -15.78 4.70 -4.10
CA LEU A 43 -14.41 4.53 -4.57
C LEU A 43 -13.80 5.83 -5.10
N ASP A 44 -14.60 6.71 -5.71
CA ASP A 44 -14.14 8.02 -6.17
C ASP A 44 -13.79 8.95 -5.00
N ASP A 45 -14.60 8.96 -3.94
CA ASP A 45 -14.36 9.77 -2.74
C ASP A 45 -13.14 9.30 -1.94
N ASN A 46 -12.79 8.01 -2.05
CA ASN A 46 -11.73 7.37 -1.25
C ASN A 46 -10.54 6.89 -2.08
N LYS A 47 -10.25 7.53 -3.22
CA LYS A 47 -9.09 7.17 -4.04
C LYS A 47 -7.81 7.05 -3.23
N LEU A 48 -6.98 6.05 -3.53
CA LEU A 48 -5.66 5.94 -2.93
C LEU A 48 -4.80 7.11 -3.39
N LYS A 49 -4.45 8.01 -2.46
CA LYS A 49 -3.64 9.23 -2.70
C LYS A 49 -2.29 9.20 -1.98
N GLY A 50 -2.00 8.10 -1.27
CA GLY A 50 -0.67 7.78 -0.75
C GLY A 50 -0.63 7.35 0.71
N LEU A 51 -1.27 8.07 1.63
CA LEU A 51 -1.24 7.74 3.07
C LEU A 51 -2.51 7.03 3.57
N ASN A 52 -3.58 7.02 2.77
CA ASN A 52 -4.87 6.44 3.14
C ASN A 52 -5.00 4.95 2.77
N TYR A 53 -3.89 4.20 2.67
CA TYR A 53 -3.92 2.80 2.21
C TYR A 53 -4.85 1.93 3.04
N ALA A 54 -4.83 2.06 4.37
CA ALA A 54 -5.66 1.25 5.26
C ALA A 54 -7.16 1.49 5.03
N ASP A 55 -7.59 2.75 4.97
CA ASP A 55 -8.99 3.12 4.72
C ASP A 55 -9.43 2.76 3.29
N TRP A 56 -8.58 3.04 2.31
CA TRP A 56 -8.81 2.67 0.91
C TRP A 56 -8.99 1.16 0.77
N PHE A 57 -8.08 0.37 1.33
CA PHE A 57 -8.13 -1.09 1.23
C PHE A 57 -9.35 -1.66 1.94
N ARG A 58 -9.75 -1.09 3.08
CA ARG A 58 -11.00 -1.45 3.77
C ARG A 58 -12.21 -1.20 2.87
N ASN A 59 -12.31 -0.02 2.26
CA ASN A 59 -13.44 0.35 1.41
C ASN A 59 -13.49 -0.50 0.13
N LEU A 60 -12.35 -0.73 -0.51
CA LEU A 60 -12.24 -1.63 -1.66
C LEU A 60 -12.68 -3.06 -1.29
N ASN A 61 -12.22 -3.59 -0.14
CA ASN A 61 -12.58 -4.93 0.28
C ASN A 61 -14.08 -5.07 0.59
N LEU A 62 -14.75 -4.02 1.06
CA LEU A 62 -16.21 -4.00 1.22
C LEU A 62 -16.92 -4.16 -0.13
N VAL A 63 -16.53 -3.37 -1.14
CA VAL A 63 -17.07 -3.47 -2.51
C VAL A 63 -16.83 -4.86 -3.11
N LEU A 64 -15.60 -5.37 -3.02
CA LEU A 64 -15.24 -6.69 -3.56
C LEU A 64 -15.99 -7.83 -2.84
N THR A 65 -16.27 -7.70 -1.55
CA THR A 65 -17.06 -8.68 -0.80
C THR A 65 -18.53 -8.65 -1.24
N PHE A 66 -19.10 -7.45 -1.40
CA PHE A 66 -20.47 -7.26 -1.87
C PHE A 66 -20.67 -7.86 -3.27
N GLU A 67 -19.74 -7.61 -4.18
CA GLU A 67 -19.74 -8.13 -5.57
C GLU A 67 -19.32 -9.61 -5.68
N LYS A 68 -19.02 -10.29 -4.54
CA LYS A 68 -18.56 -11.70 -4.48
C LYS A 68 -17.29 -11.96 -5.29
N LEU A 69 -16.39 -10.98 -5.31
CA LEU A 69 -15.10 -11.01 -6.01
C LEU A 69 -13.91 -11.21 -5.06
N ASP A 70 -14.13 -11.19 -3.76
CA ASP A 70 -13.09 -11.22 -2.72
C ASP A 70 -12.13 -12.41 -2.84
N LYS A 71 -12.62 -13.59 -3.26
CA LYS A 71 -11.79 -14.77 -3.49
C LYS A 71 -10.73 -14.56 -4.57
N VAL A 72 -11.07 -13.85 -5.64
CA VAL A 72 -10.15 -13.60 -6.76
C VAL A 72 -9.08 -12.60 -6.37
N ALA A 73 -9.42 -11.62 -5.53
CA ALA A 73 -8.47 -10.65 -5.00
C ALA A 73 -7.46 -11.26 -4.01
N LYS A 74 -7.87 -12.27 -3.23
CA LYS A 74 -7.04 -12.88 -2.17
C LYS A 74 -6.21 -14.07 -2.64
N ASN A 75 -6.73 -14.86 -3.56
CA ASN A 75 -6.12 -16.12 -3.95
C ASN A 75 -5.13 -15.96 -5.11
N LEU A 76 -4.12 -16.82 -5.14
CA LEU A 76 -3.18 -16.90 -6.26
C LEU A 76 -3.92 -17.21 -7.58
N ALA A 77 -3.38 -16.67 -8.68
CA ALA A 77 -3.86 -16.99 -10.01
C ALA A 77 -3.85 -18.52 -10.23
N PRO A 78 -4.91 -19.10 -10.83
CA PRO A 78 -4.93 -20.49 -11.22
C PRO A 78 -3.76 -20.80 -12.15
N LYS A 79 -3.22 -22.01 -12.03
CA LYS A 79 -2.17 -22.50 -12.94
C LYS A 79 -2.66 -22.46 -14.38
N HIS A 80 -1.79 -22.02 -15.29
CA HIS A 80 -2.06 -21.98 -16.71
C HIS A 80 -2.64 -23.31 -17.22
N LEU A 81 -3.59 -23.22 -18.13
CA LEU A 81 -4.19 -24.37 -18.77
C LEU A 81 -3.14 -25.08 -19.65
N GLY A 82 -3.00 -26.39 -19.49
CA GLY A 82 -2.24 -27.20 -20.45
C GLY A 82 -3.10 -27.57 -21.66
N ASP A 83 -2.46 -28.01 -22.75
CA ASP A 83 -3.13 -28.36 -24.01
C ASP A 83 -4.23 -29.43 -23.88
N ARG A 84 -4.14 -30.25 -22.82
CA ARG A 84 -5.10 -31.34 -22.51
C ARG A 84 -6.06 -30.99 -21.36
N ALA A 85 -6.25 -29.71 -21.04
CA ALA A 85 -7.17 -29.30 -19.98
C ALA A 85 -8.61 -29.75 -20.30
N SER A 86 -9.30 -30.28 -19.28
CA SER A 86 -10.72 -30.63 -19.39
C SER A 86 -11.58 -29.39 -19.63
N GLU A 87 -12.74 -29.58 -20.24
CA GLU A 87 -13.67 -28.48 -20.52
C GLU A 87 -14.15 -27.78 -19.24
N ALA A 88 -14.37 -28.54 -18.18
CA ALA A 88 -14.68 -28.00 -16.85
C ALA A 88 -13.57 -27.06 -16.35
N ARG A 89 -12.30 -27.46 -16.48
CA ARG A 89 -11.16 -26.64 -16.04
C ARG A 89 -10.98 -25.38 -16.90
N LYS A 90 -11.25 -25.46 -18.20
CA LYS A 90 -11.23 -24.27 -19.07
C LYS A 90 -12.32 -23.28 -18.65
N LYS A 91 -13.53 -23.77 -18.38
CA LYS A 91 -14.64 -22.95 -17.91
C LYS A 91 -14.31 -22.25 -16.58
N GLU A 92 -13.78 -22.98 -15.60
CA GLU A 92 -13.34 -22.42 -14.33
C GLU A 92 -12.27 -21.33 -14.50
N TYR A 93 -11.31 -21.54 -15.40
CA TYR A 93 -10.27 -20.55 -15.69
C TYR A 93 -10.84 -19.28 -16.34
N GLN A 94 -11.77 -19.44 -17.28
CA GLN A 94 -12.45 -18.33 -17.92
C GLN A 94 -13.28 -17.51 -16.91
N GLU A 95 -14.05 -18.18 -16.06
CA GLU A 95 -14.81 -17.51 -14.99
C GLU A 95 -13.90 -16.75 -14.02
N TRP A 96 -12.73 -17.32 -13.72
CA TRP A 96 -11.71 -16.63 -12.92
C TRP A 96 -11.14 -15.41 -13.66
N GLU A 97 -10.84 -15.52 -14.95
CA GLU A 97 -10.28 -14.43 -15.75
C GLU A 97 -11.24 -13.23 -15.86
N GLU A 98 -12.53 -13.51 -16.07
CA GLU A 98 -13.59 -12.50 -16.10
C GLU A 98 -13.69 -11.75 -14.77
N LYS A 99 -13.75 -12.50 -13.65
CA LYS A 99 -13.78 -11.90 -12.30
C LYS A 99 -12.49 -11.14 -11.98
N ASN A 100 -11.34 -11.67 -12.38
CA ASN A 100 -10.04 -11.01 -12.20
C ASN A 100 -10.00 -9.67 -12.95
N SER A 101 -10.58 -9.62 -14.16
CA SER A 101 -10.69 -8.38 -14.92
C SER A 101 -11.56 -7.33 -14.20
N LEU A 102 -12.68 -7.75 -13.61
CA LEU A 102 -13.53 -6.86 -12.81
C LEU A 102 -12.82 -6.32 -11.57
N VAL A 103 -12.16 -7.19 -10.80
CA VAL A 103 -11.36 -6.78 -9.63
C VAL A 103 -10.29 -5.78 -10.05
N ARG A 104 -9.59 -6.04 -11.16
CA ARG A 104 -8.59 -5.12 -11.71
C ARG A 104 -9.19 -3.76 -12.02
N CYS A 105 -10.38 -3.71 -12.62
CA CYS A 105 -11.07 -2.44 -12.90
C CYS A 105 -11.39 -1.68 -11.60
N PHE A 106 -11.93 -2.34 -10.58
CA PHE A 106 -12.20 -1.72 -9.28
C PHE A 106 -10.94 -1.17 -8.62
N ILE A 107 -9.85 -1.94 -8.62
CA ILE A 107 -8.56 -1.48 -8.10
C ILE A 107 -8.13 -0.23 -8.85
N ILE A 108 -7.91 -0.32 -10.17
CA ILE A 108 -7.37 0.77 -10.98
C ILE A 108 -8.24 2.03 -10.89
N ALA A 109 -9.57 1.91 -10.99
CA ALA A 109 -10.49 3.05 -10.87
C ALA A 109 -10.39 3.77 -9.51
N SER A 110 -10.06 3.02 -8.45
CA SER A 110 -9.91 3.55 -7.08
C SER A 110 -8.50 4.11 -6.79
N LEU A 111 -7.58 4.13 -7.75
CA LEU A 111 -6.25 4.73 -7.59
C LEU A 111 -6.22 6.16 -8.15
N ASP A 112 -5.33 7.00 -7.64
CA ASP A 112 -5.01 8.25 -8.33
C ASP A 112 -4.26 8.01 -9.65
N ASN A 113 -4.34 8.97 -10.57
CA ASN A 113 -3.80 8.86 -11.93
C ASN A 113 -2.28 8.56 -11.99
N GLN A 114 -1.51 9.01 -11.00
CA GLN A 114 -0.07 8.76 -10.94
C GLN A 114 0.22 7.30 -10.58
N ILE A 115 -0.56 6.72 -9.66
CA ILE A 115 -0.42 5.32 -9.26
C ILE A 115 -0.96 4.40 -10.38
N GLN A 116 -2.09 4.73 -11.01
CA GLN A 116 -2.69 3.92 -12.09
C GLN A 116 -1.65 3.54 -13.18
N ARG A 117 -0.89 4.53 -13.66
CA ARG A 117 0.11 4.35 -14.73
C ARG A 117 1.19 3.32 -14.42
N GLN A 118 1.45 3.05 -13.14
CA GLN A 118 2.44 2.05 -12.71
C GLN A 118 1.90 0.63 -12.85
N PHE A 119 0.57 0.46 -12.88
CA PHE A 119 -0.10 -0.84 -12.82
C PHE A 119 -0.84 -1.23 -14.09
N ASP A 120 -0.89 -0.37 -15.12
CA ASP A 120 -1.61 -0.61 -16.39
C ASP A 120 -1.26 -1.93 -17.09
N LYS A 121 -0.03 -2.43 -16.89
CA LYS A 121 0.48 -3.65 -17.55
C LYS A 121 0.28 -4.92 -16.74
N ILE A 122 -0.08 -4.83 -15.46
CA ILE A 122 -0.24 -6.00 -14.60
C ILE A 122 -1.62 -6.61 -14.84
N LYS A 123 -1.66 -7.89 -15.23
CA LYS A 123 -2.91 -8.57 -15.62
C LYS A 123 -3.66 -9.17 -14.43
N VAL A 124 -2.93 -9.60 -13.41
CA VAL A 124 -3.47 -10.28 -12.23
C VAL A 124 -3.75 -9.24 -11.15
N SER A 125 -5.01 -9.13 -10.76
CA SER A 125 -5.47 -8.17 -9.74
C SER A 125 -4.77 -8.35 -8.39
N LYS A 126 -4.54 -9.61 -7.99
CA LYS A 126 -3.79 -9.93 -6.77
C LYS A 126 -2.37 -9.36 -6.78
N ASP A 127 -1.64 -9.47 -7.90
CA ASP A 127 -0.27 -8.96 -8.01
C ASP A 127 -0.23 -7.43 -7.86
N ILE A 128 -1.27 -6.72 -8.32
CA ILE A 128 -1.43 -5.27 -8.11
C ILE A 128 -1.62 -4.98 -6.62
N LEU A 129 -2.54 -5.69 -5.94
CA LEU A 129 -2.78 -5.50 -4.51
C LEU A 129 -1.54 -5.78 -3.66
N ASP A 130 -0.83 -6.88 -3.96
CA ASP A 130 0.40 -7.24 -3.26
C ASP A 130 1.49 -6.18 -3.48
N SER A 131 1.60 -5.64 -4.70
CA SER A 131 2.54 -4.55 -5.01
C SER A 131 2.18 -3.24 -4.31
N LEU A 132 0.90 -2.86 -4.29
CA LEU A 132 0.42 -1.66 -3.59
C LEU A 132 0.69 -1.77 -2.08
N LYS A 133 0.46 -2.95 -1.50
CA LYS A 133 0.78 -3.25 -0.11
C LYS A 133 2.28 -3.08 0.17
N ALA A 134 3.13 -3.68 -0.66
CA ALA A 134 4.58 -3.61 -0.52
C ALA A 134 5.10 -2.17 -0.61
N MET A 135 4.62 -1.36 -1.56
CA MET A 135 5.00 0.05 -1.66
C MET A 135 4.59 0.86 -0.43
N HIS A 136 3.41 0.59 0.14
CA HIS A 136 2.97 1.24 1.37
C HIS A 136 3.85 0.83 2.57
N GLU A 137 4.14 -0.46 2.72
CA GLU A 137 5.03 -0.97 3.78
C GLU A 137 6.45 -0.40 3.66
N GLU A 138 7.01 -0.32 2.45
CA GLU A 138 8.32 0.29 2.19
C GLU A 138 8.34 1.79 2.52
N LYS A 139 7.26 2.52 2.18
CA LYS A 139 7.12 3.93 2.53
C LYS A 139 7.03 4.14 4.05
N ASN A 140 6.31 3.28 4.76
CA ASN A 140 6.25 3.32 6.22
C ASN A 140 7.61 2.99 6.83
N HIS A 141 8.29 1.96 6.32
CA HIS A 141 9.62 1.56 6.78
C HIS A 141 10.64 2.69 6.59
N SER A 142 10.71 3.29 5.41
CA SER A 142 11.62 4.41 5.13
C SER A 142 11.30 5.65 5.97
N SER A 143 10.03 5.91 6.27
CA SER A 143 9.62 6.99 7.17
C SER A 143 10.06 6.69 8.62
N CYS A 144 9.80 5.47 9.10
CA CYS A 144 10.25 5.01 10.42
C CYS A 144 11.78 5.14 10.58
N GLN A 145 12.56 4.72 9.58
CA GLN A 145 14.02 4.88 9.60
C GLN A 145 14.46 6.35 9.68
N LYS A 146 13.79 7.26 8.97
CA LYS A 146 14.09 8.70 9.03
C LYS A 146 13.84 9.27 10.42
N VAL A 147 12.69 8.97 11.01
CA VAL A 147 12.32 9.47 12.34
C VAL A 147 13.22 8.84 13.40
N LEU A 148 13.55 7.55 13.30
CA LEU A 148 14.48 6.88 14.20
C LEU A 148 15.88 7.52 14.14
N LYS A 149 16.34 7.89 12.94
CA LYS A 149 17.59 8.64 12.78
C LYS A 149 17.50 10.00 13.46
N LEU A 150 16.40 10.73 13.32
CA LEU A 150 16.20 12.00 14.02
C LEU A 150 16.22 11.80 15.53
N LEU A 151 15.51 10.80 16.06
CA LEU A 151 15.46 10.47 17.48
C LEU A 151 16.85 10.16 18.05
N THR A 152 17.68 9.42 17.32
CA THR A 152 19.00 8.98 17.81
C THR A 152 20.11 10.00 17.61
N THR A 153 19.96 10.94 16.67
CA THR A 153 21.01 11.93 16.33
C THR A 153 20.72 13.35 16.81
N THR A 154 19.46 13.66 17.17
CA THR A 154 19.11 14.99 17.69
C THR A 154 19.69 15.16 19.08
N GLN A 155 20.43 16.25 19.28
CA GLN A 155 21.03 16.64 20.56
C GLN A 155 20.56 18.05 20.91
N MET A 156 20.34 18.28 22.20
CA MET A 156 19.97 19.59 22.72
C MET A 156 21.13 20.57 22.51
N THR A 157 20.83 21.79 22.06
CA THR A 157 21.84 22.85 21.91
C THR A 157 21.91 23.74 23.15
N GLU A 158 23.05 24.37 23.43
CA GLU A 158 23.26 25.22 24.62
C GLU A 158 22.26 26.38 24.75
N THR A 159 21.72 26.85 23.62
CA THR A 159 20.76 27.97 23.55
C THR A 159 19.30 27.53 23.63
N GLN A 160 19.01 26.22 23.61
CA GLN A 160 17.65 25.69 23.58
C GLN A 160 17.10 25.48 25.00
N GLN A 161 15.80 25.68 25.20
CA GLN A 161 15.16 25.30 26.46
C GLN A 161 14.96 23.78 26.54
N VAL A 162 15.23 23.20 27.71
CA VAL A 162 15.09 21.75 27.95
C VAL A 162 13.68 21.28 27.63
N HIS A 163 12.67 22.04 28.05
CA HIS A 163 11.26 21.73 27.81
C HIS A 163 10.96 21.56 26.31
N ASP A 164 11.39 22.52 25.50
CA ASP A 164 11.12 22.51 24.05
C ASP A 164 11.87 21.37 23.35
N HIS A 165 13.08 21.05 23.83
CA HIS A 165 13.82 19.89 23.37
C HIS A 165 13.11 18.58 23.71
N CYS A 166 12.64 18.42 24.95
CA CYS A 166 11.86 17.23 25.35
C CYS A 166 10.58 17.08 24.53
N LEU A 167 9.85 18.17 24.25
CA LEU A 167 8.68 18.15 23.37
C LEU A 167 9.03 17.69 21.96
N LYS A 168 10.14 18.16 21.39
CA LYS A 168 10.62 17.72 20.08
C LYS A 168 10.92 16.22 20.05
N MET A 169 11.62 15.71 21.07
CA MET A 169 11.95 14.29 21.18
C MET A 169 10.70 13.41 21.38
N MET A 170 9.74 13.86 22.20
CA MET A 170 8.42 13.21 22.33
C MET A 170 7.65 13.21 21.01
N GLY A 171 7.76 14.27 20.21
CA GLY A 171 7.20 14.32 18.86
C GLY A 171 7.71 13.18 17.96
N TYR A 172 9.01 12.91 17.98
CA TYR A 172 9.59 11.79 17.21
C TYR A 172 9.13 10.42 17.72
N ILE A 173 9.00 10.26 19.04
CA ILE A 173 8.49 9.01 19.64
C ILE A 173 7.04 8.78 19.18
N ASN A 174 6.17 9.79 19.31
CA ASN A 174 4.77 9.69 18.91
C ASN A 174 4.62 9.40 17.40
N GLU A 175 5.48 10.00 16.57
CA GLU A 175 5.49 9.75 15.13
C GLU A 175 5.92 8.30 14.82
N LEU A 176 6.93 7.76 15.52
CA LEU A 176 7.32 6.35 15.39
C LEU A 176 6.20 5.39 15.78
N GLU A 177 5.46 5.70 16.85
CA GLU A 177 4.29 4.92 17.29
C GLU A 177 3.15 4.98 16.28
N ALA A 178 2.87 6.17 15.72
CA ALA A 178 1.89 6.34 14.65
C ALA A 178 2.25 5.57 13.37
N LEU A 179 3.55 5.36 13.11
CA LEU A 179 4.06 4.52 12.03
C LEU A 179 4.06 3.02 12.37
N GLY A 180 3.60 2.63 13.56
CA GLY A 180 3.46 1.24 14.01
C GLY A 180 4.66 0.69 14.79
N SER A 181 5.61 1.53 15.18
CA SER A 181 6.75 1.11 16.00
C SER A 181 6.34 1.02 17.46
N GLN A 182 6.55 -0.12 18.11
CA GLN A 182 6.32 -0.27 19.55
C GLN A 182 7.65 -0.05 20.28
N LEU A 183 7.82 1.13 20.87
CA LEU A 183 8.94 1.42 21.76
C LEU A 183 8.49 1.16 23.20
N ASP A 184 9.30 0.47 23.98
CA ASP A 184 9.08 0.35 25.41
C ASP A 184 9.35 1.70 26.13
N GLU A 185 8.73 1.90 27.29
CA GLU A 185 8.85 3.13 28.07
C GLU A 185 10.30 3.46 28.47
N ASP A 186 11.15 2.44 28.62
CA ASP A 186 12.55 2.62 28.98
C ASP A 186 13.32 3.20 27.80
N THR A 187 13.12 2.67 26.60
CA THR A 187 13.72 3.17 25.37
C THR A 187 13.26 4.60 25.06
N LYS A 188 11.97 4.91 25.24
CA LYS A 188 11.43 6.28 25.10
C LYS A 188 12.12 7.24 26.06
N THR A 189 12.18 6.88 27.33
CA THR A 189 12.80 7.69 28.38
C THR A 189 14.28 7.90 28.10
N ASN A 190 15.01 6.83 27.78
CA ASN A 190 16.44 6.87 27.51
C ASN A 190 16.76 7.71 26.27
N ALA A 191 15.93 7.65 25.22
CA ALA A 191 16.13 8.47 24.02
C ALA A 191 16.09 9.97 24.36
N ILE A 192 15.17 10.39 25.22
CA ILE A 192 15.09 11.79 25.68
C ILE A 192 16.30 12.14 26.56
N LEU A 193 16.59 11.34 27.59
CA LEU A 193 17.68 11.63 28.53
C LEU A 193 19.05 11.69 27.84
N ASN A 194 19.33 10.77 26.91
CA ASN A 194 20.59 10.70 26.16
C ASN A 194 20.75 11.80 25.11
N SER A 195 19.69 12.57 24.84
CA SER A 195 19.73 13.71 23.92
C SER A 195 19.98 15.06 24.62
N LEU A 196 20.00 15.07 25.96
CA LEU A 196 20.26 16.28 26.75
C LEU A 196 21.74 16.64 26.74
N LEU A 197 22.04 17.91 27.00
CA LEU A 197 23.42 18.39 27.12
C LEU A 197 24.15 17.70 28.29
N PRO A 198 25.49 17.56 28.19
CA PRO A 198 26.30 16.98 29.27
C PRO A 198 26.16 17.67 30.63
N THR A 199 25.76 18.95 30.65
CA THR A 199 25.43 19.70 31.87
C THR A 199 24.32 19.05 32.69
N PHE A 200 23.46 18.23 32.07
CA PHE A 200 22.38 17.48 32.71
C PHE A 200 22.79 16.06 33.15
N ASN A 201 24.03 15.63 32.93
CA ASN A 201 24.48 14.26 33.25
C ASN A 201 24.23 13.89 34.72
N GLN A 202 24.45 14.82 35.66
CA GLN A 202 24.18 14.55 37.07
C GLN A 202 22.71 14.28 37.36
N PHE A 203 21.81 14.99 36.68
CA PHE A 203 20.36 14.75 36.77
C PHE A 203 20.01 13.38 36.17
N VAL A 204 20.55 13.04 35.00
CA VAL A 204 20.33 11.75 34.33
C VAL A 204 20.79 10.59 35.22
N MET A 205 21.97 10.69 35.84
CA MET A 205 22.48 9.69 36.78
C MET A 205 21.56 9.52 37.99
N ASN A 206 21.10 10.62 38.58
CA ASN A 206 20.19 10.58 39.73
C ASN A 206 18.85 9.93 39.37
N TYR A 207 18.29 10.27 38.20
CA TYR A 207 17.05 9.67 37.71
C TYR A 207 17.18 8.15 37.52
N ASN A 208 18.24 7.70 36.85
CA ASN A 208 18.48 6.27 36.62
C ASN A 208 18.66 5.49 37.93
N MET A 209 19.34 6.09 38.93
CA MET A 209 19.51 5.48 40.25
C MET A 209 18.20 5.33 41.02
N ILE A 210 17.26 6.28 40.92
CA ILE A 210 15.94 6.18 41.53
C ILE A 210 15.13 5.08 40.86
N LYS A 211 15.15 5.02 39.52
CA LYS A 211 14.43 4.01 38.74
C LYS A 211 14.85 2.58 39.09
N ILE A 212 16.16 2.33 39.23
CA ILE A 212 16.70 1.02 39.62
C ILE A 212 16.20 0.62 41.02
N LYS A 213 16.18 1.56 41.98
CA LYS A 213 15.71 1.29 43.35
C LYS A 213 14.22 0.96 43.46
N VAL A 214 13.40 1.48 42.54
CA VAL A 214 11.94 1.24 42.53
C VAL A 214 11.58 -0.07 41.80
N SER A 215 12.49 -0.59 40.98
CA SER A 215 12.28 -1.82 40.19
C SER A 215 12.79 -3.10 40.89
N LEU A 216 13.36 -2.96 42.11
CA LEU A 216 13.86 -4.03 42.98
C LEU A 216 12.86 -4.29 44.12
#